data_AF-A0A927A707-F1
#
_entry.id   AF-A0A927A707-F1
#
_cell.length_a   1.000
_cell.length_b   1.000
_cell.length_c   1.000
_cell.angle_alpha   90.00
_cell.angle_beta   90.00
_cell.angle_gamma   90.00
#
_symmetry.space_group_name_H-M   'P 1'
#
loop_
_entity.id
_entity.type
_entity.pdbx_description
1 polymer ?
#
loop_
_entity_poly.entity_id
_entity_poly.type
_entity_poly.pdbx_seq_one_letter_code
_entity_poly.pdbx_strand_id
1 'polypeptide(L)'
;MSITTIPWTQKTSNPLHLIKLSLDKNFPVKFWLQLCTVNLLTGINFWFSAIKISHGGHWCKKISAGCANCYAEEINQSAYFKFASYLKYTGNRPKNLILDVDILRQWISSRTENEKIFCFSMTDCFGDWVTDEELDVIFAHAAIATHKTLQFLTKRPDRMLKYLADNNCKARIASVIESDEFLRSRKISAYILHRLKHYPDKFTFENCWFGASIENQKAVTNRASHLYKLHNRGFITWYSVEPLLEETILYLNHERVDWVVVGAESGSGARDCGLDAIAGIISECRVNQVPVFCKQMGTAWAKQSKTYRVDPKGETPELWDKSFNIREFPKFPALMRNP
;
A
#
# COMPACT_ATOMS: atom_id res chain seq x y z
N MET A 1 -5.50 43.40 27.14
CA MET A 1 -5.06 44.41 26.14
C MET A 1 -3.55 44.38 26.17
N SER A 2 -2.79 44.06 25.12
CA SER A 2 -3.04 44.01 23.69
C SER A 2 -2.09 42.97 23.08
N ILE A 3 -2.63 42.18 22.16
CA ILE A 3 -1.89 41.25 21.29
C ILE A 3 -1.32 42.07 20.14
N THR A 4 -0.02 42.08 19.97
CA THR A 4 0.62 42.66 18.78
C THR A 4 0.91 41.54 17.79
N THR A 5 0.11 41.51 16.73
CA THR A 5 0.28 40.68 15.54
C THR A 5 1.44 41.20 14.69
N ILE A 6 2.33 40.30 14.25
CA ILE A 6 3.35 40.61 13.24
C ILE A 6 2.91 40.00 11.90
N PRO A 7 3.01 40.71 10.76
CA PRO A 7 2.35 40.36 9.52
C PRO A 7 3.07 39.24 8.75
N TRP A 8 2.26 38.38 8.12
CA TRP A 8 2.69 37.39 7.14
C TRP A 8 3.03 38.09 5.82
N THR A 9 4.31 38.20 5.44
CA THR A 9 4.68 38.51 4.05
C THR A 9 5.92 37.74 3.57
N GLN A 10 5.71 37.11 2.41
CA GLN A 10 6.63 36.73 1.34
C GLN A 10 7.58 35.53 1.49
N LYS A 11 7.24 34.53 0.65
CA LYS A 11 8.06 33.46 0.08
C LYS A 11 9.50 33.90 -0.23
N THR A 12 10.46 33.12 0.24
CA THR A 12 11.66 32.78 -0.55
C THR A 12 11.93 31.28 -0.44
N SER A 13 12.34 30.74 -1.58
CA SER A 13 12.43 29.35 -1.98
C SER A 13 13.80 28.76 -1.66
N ASN A 14 13.91 27.89 -0.65
CA ASN A 14 14.97 26.88 -0.56
C ASN A 14 14.69 25.81 0.53
N PRO A 15 14.37 24.55 0.20
CA PRO A 15 14.09 23.50 1.19
C PRO A 15 15.34 22.99 1.94
N LEU A 16 16.55 23.38 1.55
CA LEU A 16 17.79 22.91 2.19
C LEU A 16 18.13 23.65 3.51
N HIS A 17 17.46 24.74 3.84
CA HIS A 17 17.79 25.55 5.02
C HIS A 17 17.08 25.12 6.32
N LEU A 18 16.16 24.14 6.26
CA LEU A 18 15.49 23.57 7.44
C LEU A 18 16.22 22.37 8.05
N ILE A 19 17.36 21.93 7.48
CA ILE A 19 18.19 20.84 8.01
C ILE A 19 19.44 21.40 8.66
N LYS A 20 19.25 22.25 9.68
CA LYS A 20 20.29 22.56 10.67
C LYS A 20 19.61 23.27 11.82
N LEU A 21 19.11 22.50 12.78
CA LEU A 21 19.05 22.86 14.21
C LEU A 21 18.51 21.65 15.01
N SER A 22 19.27 21.32 16.05
CA SER A 22 19.00 20.36 17.11
C SER A 22 19.13 18.86 16.79
N LEU A 23 20.38 18.37 16.90
CA LEU A 23 20.67 17.01 17.33
C LEU A 23 20.27 16.89 18.81
N ASP A 24 19.00 16.56 19.05
CA ASP A 24 18.58 16.11 20.38
C ASP A 24 18.11 14.66 20.34
N LYS A 25 18.63 13.89 21.29
CA LYS A 25 18.44 12.44 21.41
C LYS A 25 17.02 12.14 21.86
N ASN A 26 16.05 12.16 20.95
CA ASN A 26 14.76 11.52 21.18
C ASN A 26 14.24 10.81 19.91
N PHE A 27 14.10 9.51 20.09
CA PHE A 27 14.06 8.40 19.15
C PHE A 27 12.73 8.11 18.40
N PRO A 28 11.56 8.73 18.69
CA PRO A 28 10.37 8.50 17.86
C PRO A 28 10.45 9.22 16.51
N VAL A 29 11.33 10.21 16.36
CA VAL A 29 11.30 11.15 15.24
C VAL A 29 11.85 10.53 13.95
N LYS A 30 12.82 9.60 13.97
CA LYS A 30 13.40 9.03 12.73
C LYS A 30 12.48 8.06 12.00
N PHE A 31 11.71 7.23 12.71
CA PHE A 31 10.74 6.32 12.09
C PHE A 31 9.49 7.08 11.61
N TRP A 32 9.01 8.04 12.40
CA TRP A 32 7.97 8.96 11.96
C TRP A 32 8.42 9.82 10.78
N LEU A 33 9.66 10.32 10.77
CA LEU A 33 10.24 10.99 9.61
C LEU A 33 10.31 10.05 8.40
N GLN A 34 10.63 8.77 8.56
CA GLN A 34 10.68 7.84 7.43
C GLN A 34 9.29 7.57 6.82
N LEU A 35 8.25 7.44 7.65
CA LEU A 35 6.86 7.37 7.19
C LEU A 35 6.37 8.72 6.64
N CYS A 36 6.79 9.84 7.23
CA CYS A 36 6.52 11.19 6.73
C CYS A 36 7.28 11.53 5.44
N THR A 37 8.46 10.95 5.19
CA THR A 37 9.26 11.17 3.96
C THR A 37 8.67 10.39 2.80
N VAL A 38 8.18 9.16 3.02
CA VAL A 38 7.40 8.46 1.98
C VAL A 38 6.08 9.20 1.72
N ASN A 39 5.42 9.73 2.76
CA ASN A 39 4.24 10.59 2.61
C ASN A 39 4.54 11.88 1.81
N LEU A 40 5.66 12.58 2.09
CA LEU A 40 6.07 13.77 1.35
C LEU A 40 6.46 13.49 -0.12
N LEU A 41 6.98 12.31 -0.44
CA LEU A 41 7.44 11.94 -1.79
C LEU A 41 6.38 11.21 -2.64
N THR A 42 5.41 10.54 -2.01
CA THR A 42 4.40 9.71 -2.70
C THR A 42 2.95 10.17 -2.46
N GLY A 43 2.71 11.00 -1.44
CA GLY A 43 1.35 11.35 -0.97
C GLY A 43 0.61 10.17 -0.31
N ILE A 44 1.31 9.10 0.07
CA ILE A 44 0.73 7.89 0.66
C ILE A 44 1.03 7.85 2.17
N ASN A 45 -0.04 7.78 2.96
CA ASN A 45 0.02 7.58 4.41
C ASN A 45 0.03 6.10 4.78
N PHE A 46 1.01 5.71 5.59
CA PHE A 46 1.08 4.38 6.19
C PHE A 46 0.37 4.42 7.54
N TRP A 47 -0.82 3.85 7.57
CA TRP A 47 -1.56 3.66 8.81
C TRP A 47 -1.14 2.35 9.46
N PHE A 48 -1.20 2.28 10.80
CA PHE A 48 -0.99 1.01 11.52
C PHE A 48 -1.94 -0.05 10.96
N SER A 49 -1.45 -1.28 10.77
CA SER A 49 -2.30 -2.36 10.24
C SER A 49 -3.38 -2.73 11.25
N ALA A 50 -4.64 -2.74 10.80
CA ALA A 50 -5.79 -3.13 11.61
C ALA A 50 -5.73 -4.61 12.04
N ILE A 51 -5.10 -5.48 11.23
CA ILE A 51 -4.80 -6.85 11.66
C ILE A 51 -3.50 -6.82 12.46
N LYS A 52 -3.61 -7.13 13.76
CA LYS A 52 -2.49 -7.05 14.70
C LYS A 52 -2.64 -8.02 15.86
N ILE A 53 -1.54 -8.24 16.57
CA ILE A 53 -1.54 -8.95 17.85
C ILE A 53 -2.11 -8.01 18.92
N SER A 54 -2.91 -8.54 19.85
CA SER A 54 -3.62 -7.73 20.86
C SER A 54 -2.72 -6.80 21.69
N HIS A 55 -1.47 -7.19 21.96
CA HIS A 55 -0.47 -6.39 22.67
C HIS A 55 0.50 -5.63 21.74
N GLY A 56 0.19 -5.53 20.45
CA GLY A 56 1.02 -4.89 19.44
C GLY A 56 1.75 -5.88 18.53
N GLY A 57 1.92 -5.47 17.27
CA GLY A 57 2.71 -6.17 16.27
C GLY A 57 1.82 -6.89 15.26
N HIS A 58 2.42 -7.54 14.28
CA HIS A 58 1.69 -8.12 13.15
C HIS A 58 2.06 -9.57 12.94
N TRP A 59 1.27 -10.27 12.13
CA TRP A 59 1.55 -11.63 11.74
C TRP A 59 1.31 -11.82 10.25
N CYS A 60 2.12 -12.65 9.62
CA CYS A 60 1.99 -13.04 8.22
C CYS A 60 2.64 -14.41 8.03
N LYS A 61 2.52 -14.99 6.84
CA LYS A 61 3.18 -16.23 6.44
C LYS A 61 3.92 -16.03 5.13
N LYS A 62 5.23 -16.29 5.14
CA LYS A 62 6.10 -16.22 3.95
C LYS A 62 5.71 -17.29 2.93
N ILE A 63 5.53 -16.91 1.67
CA ILE A 63 5.12 -17.84 0.59
C ILE A 63 5.93 -17.72 -0.69
N SER A 64 6.90 -16.81 -0.76
CA SER A 64 7.62 -16.55 -2.01
C SER A 64 8.99 -15.90 -1.79
N ALA A 65 9.78 -15.80 -2.86
CA ALA A 65 11.18 -15.34 -2.79
C ALA A 65 11.31 -13.89 -2.31
N GLY A 66 10.31 -13.04 -2.56
CA GLY A 66 10.26 -11.67 -2.03
C GLY A 66 10.07 -11.61 -0.51
N CYS A 67 9.73 -12.72 0.16
CA CYS A 67 9.61 -12.76 1.62
C CYS A 67 10.94 -13.06 2.35
N ALA A 68 12.01 -13.40 1.62
CA ALA A 68 13.28 -13.79 2.22
C ALA A 68 13.83 -12.67 3.15
N ASN A 69 13.91 -11.44 2.62
CA ASN A 69 14.40 -10.25 3.33
C ASN A 69 13.24 -9.32 3.74
N CYS A 70 12.22 -9.88 4.41
CA CYS A 70 11.00 -9.15 4.74
C CYS A 70 11.21 -8.11 5.85
N TYR A 71 11.23 -6.82 5.49
CA TYR A 71 11.36 -5.71 6.45
C TYR A 71 10.27 -5.75 7.55
N ALA A 72 9.06 -6.18 7.21
CA ALA A 72 7.95 -6.20 8.15
C ALA A 72 8.20 -7.20 9.28
N GLU A 73 8.76 -8.36 8.95
CA GLU A 73 9.15 -9.38 9.94
C GLU A 73 10.36 -8.93 10.77
N GLU A 74 11.32 -8.23 10.18
CA GLU A 74 12.49 -7.68 10.88
C GLU A 74 12.06 -6.64 11.92
N ILE A 75 11.22 -5.68 11.54
CA ILE A 75 10.63 -4.69 12.45
C ILE A 75 9.82 -5.40 13.54
N ASN A 76 9.02 -6.40 13.17
CA ASN A 76 8.16 -7.13 14.10
C ASN A 76 8.94 -8.00 15.10
N GLN A 77 10.21 -8.32 14.82
CA GLN A 77 11.11 -9.05 15.72
C GLN A 77 12.05 -8.16 16.53
N SER A 78 12.09 -6.86 16.24
CA SER A 78 13.08 -5.96 16.81
C SER A 78 12.66 -5.41 18.18
N ALA A 79 13.55 -5.49 19.16
CA ALA A 79 13.39 -4.87 20.48
C ALA A 79 13.39 -3.33 20.45
N TYR A 80 13.77 -2.74 19.31
CA TYR A 80 13.71 -1.29 19.09
C TYR A 80 12.27 -0.78 19.09
N PHE A 81 11.35 -1.53 18.45
CA PHE A 81 9.99 -1.07 18.21
C PHE A 81 9.08 -1.55 19.32
N LYS A 82 8.55 -0.61 20.12
CA LYS A 82 7.66 -0.94 21.25
C LYS A 82 6.38 -1.69 20.86
N PHE A 83 5.94 -1.57 19.61
CA PHE A 83 4.79 -2.29 19.10
C PHE A 83 5.14 -3.67 18.53
N ALA A 84 6.41 -4.09 18.48
CA ALA A 84 6.80 -5.38 17.92
C ALA A 84 6.20 -6.56 18.73
N SER A 85 5.73 -7.60 18.04
CA SER A 85 5.19 -8.80 18.70
C SER A 85 6.26 -9.86 18.99
N TYR A 86 7.47 -9.69 18.45
CA TYR A 86 8.55 -10.67 18.47
C TYR A 86 8.25 -11.99 17.73
N LEU A 87 7.13 -12.04 17.00
CA LEU A 87 6.74 -13.21 16.23
C LEU A 87 7.45 -13.25 14.88
N LYS A 88 7.90 -14.46 14.53
CA LYS A 88 8.29 -14.81 13.17
C LYS A 88 7.07 -15.01 12.29
N TYR A 89 7.19 -14.75 11.00
CA TYR A 89 6.15 -14.93 9.98
C TYR A 89 6.11 -16.37 9.48
N THR A 90 6.00 -17.29 10.44
CA THR A 90 6.04 -18.74 10.26
C THR A 90 4.99 -19.39 11.15
N GLY A 91 4.50 -20.57 10.76
CA GLY A 91 3.56 -21.35 11.58
C GLY A 91 2.09 -21.00 11.35
N ASN A 92 1.28 -21.18 12.39
CA ASN A 92 -0.19 -21.03 12.38
C ASN A 92 -0.63 -19.65 12.88
N ARG A 93 -1.89 -19.26 12.57
CA ARG A 93 -2.53 -18.03 13.06
C ARG A 93 -2.37 -17.91 14.59
N PRO A 94 -1.77 -16.82 15.11
CA PRO A 94 -1.70 -16.57 16.55
C PRO A 94 -3.09 -16.44 17.15
N LYS A 95 -3.31 -17.05 18.33
CA LYS A 95 -4.61 -17.04 19.03
C LYS A 95 -5.08 -15.63 19.41
N ASN A 96 -4.14 -14.71 19.60
CA ASN A 96 -4.38 -13.32 19.96
C ASN A 96 -4.28 -12.35 18.77
N LEU A 97 -4.37 -12.86 17.54
CA LEU A 97 -4.51 -12.04 16.34
C LEU A 97 -5.93 -11.48 16.27
N ILE A 98 -6.05 -10.16 16.25
CA ILE A 98 -7.31 -9.42 16.24
C ILE A 98 -7.42 -8.53 15.01
N LEU A 99 -8.67 -8.20 14.65
CA LEU A 99 -9.00 -7.07 13.78
C LEU A 99 -9.36 -5.86 14.65
N ASP A 100 -8.49 -4.85 14.67
CA ASP A 100 -8.72 -3.58 15.36
C ASP A 100 -9.60 -2.67 14.50
N VAL A 101 -10.89 -2.68 14.80
CA VAL A 101 -11.93 -1.90 14.09
C VAL A 101 -11.74 -0.40 14.28
N ASP A 102 -11.13 0.06 15.37
CA ASP A 102 -10.93 1.51 15.59
C ASP A 102 -9.90 2.09 14.61
N ILE A 103 -8.95 1.28 14.13
CA ILE A 103 -8.07 1.66 13.02
C ILE A 103 -8.88 1.84 11.73
N LEU A 104 -9.82 0.94 11.42
CA LEU A 104 -10.67 1.04 10.24
C LEU A 104 -11.60 2.27 10.31
N ARG A 105 -12.15 2.57 11.49
CA ARG A 105 -13.00 3.77 11.73
C ARG A 105 -12.25 5.07 11.48
N GLN A 106 -10.93 5.08 11.63
CA GLN A 106 -10.13 6.28 11.35
C GLN A 106 -10.02 6.57 9.84
N TRP A 107 -10.14 5.57 8.95
CA TRP A 107 -10.26 5.82 7.50
C TRP A 107 -11.46 6.71 7.17
N ILE A 108 -12.54 6.52 7.92
CA ILE A 108 -13.80 7.26 7.75
C ILE A 108 -13.74 8.62 8.47
N SER A 109 -13.20 8.63 9.69
CA SER A 109 -13.20 9.82 10.56
C SER A 109 -12.16 10.88 10.15
N SER A 110 -11.06 10.47 9.50
CA SER A 110 -10.02 11.39 9.02
C SER A 110 -10.59 12.33 7.94
N ARG A 111 -10.47 13.65 8.20
CA ARG A 111 -10.95 14.72 7.31
C ARG A 111 -10.03 15.02 6.12
N THR A 112 -8.87 14.39 6.04
CA THR A 112 -7.94 14.60 4.93
C THR A 112 -8.54 14.04 3.64
N GLU A 113 -8.97 14.90 2.74
CA GLU A 113 -9.50 14.46 1.44
C GLU A 113 -8.40 13.93 0.53
N ASN A 114 -8.71 12.91 -0.27
CA ASN A 114 -7.82 12.32 -1.28
C ASN A 114 -6.52 11.73 -0.74
N GLU A 115 -6.49 11.48 0.57
CA GLU A 115 -5.44 10.73 1.22
C GLU A 115 -5.36 9.32 0.64
N LYS A 116 -4.17 8.94 0.16
CA LYS A 116 -3.88 7.56 -0.23
C LYS A 116 -3.37 6.81 0.99
N ILE A 117 -3.99 5.68 1.30
CA ILE A 117 -3.65 4.86 2.46
C ILE A 117 -3.16 3.51 1.94
N PHE A 118 -1.92 3.16 2.26
CA PHE A 118 -1.42 1.81 2.02
C PHE A 118 -1.87 0.89 3.15
N CYS A 119 -2.91 0.10 2.89
CA CYS A 119 -3.59 -0.72 3.87
C CYS A 119 -2.73 -1.94 4.23
N PHE A 120 -2.75 -2.32 5.51
CA PHE A 120 -2.10 -3.55 6.02
C PHE A 120 -0.61 -3.65 5.67
N SER A 121 0.14 -2.56 5.76
CA SER A 121 1.55 -2.48 5.34
C SER A 121 2.50 -3.55 5.92
N MET A 122 2.11 -4.18 7.03
CA MET A 122 2.93 -5.15 7.77
C MET A 122 2.32 -6.57 7.77
N THR A 123 1.22 -6.82 7.06
CA THR A 123 0.55 -8.13 7.00
C THR A 123 -0.19 -8.30 5.67
N ASP A 124 -0.43 -9.53 5.27
CA ASP A 124 -1.25 -9.82 4.09
C ASP A 124 -2.71 -10.01 4.52
N CYS A 125 -3.58 -9.03 4.25
CA CYS A 125 -4.99 -9.11 4.63
C CYS A 125 -5.76 -10.22 3.92
N PHE A 126 -5.22 -10.79 2.83
CA PHE A 126 -5.79 -11.96 2.15
C PHE A 126 -5.07 -13.26 2.52
N GLY A 127 -4.40 -13.29 3.68
CA GLY A 127 -3.87 -14.51 4.29
C GLY A 127 -4.95 -15.51 4.68
N ASP A 128 -4.58 -16.80 4.79
CA ASP A 128 -5.45 -17.86 5.33
C ASP A 128 -5.78 -17.65 6.83
N TRP A 129 -5.08 -16.72 7.48
CA TRP A 129 -5.38 -16.25 8.83
C TRP A 129 -6.37 -15.09 8.90
N VAL A 130 -6.95 -14.63 7.80
CA VAL A 130 -8.00 -13.62 7.82
C VAL A 130 -9.27 -14.27 7.31
N THR A 131 -10.30 -14.30 8.16
CA THR A 131 -11.57 -14.94 7.81
C THR A 131 -12.37 -14.08 6.84
N ASP A 132 -13.36 -14.67 6.16
CA ASP A 132 -14.23 -13.90 5.28
C ASP A 132 -15.05 -12.87 6.07
N GLU A 133 -15.43 -13.17 7.32
CA GLU A 133 -16.12 -12.23 8.20
C GLU A 133 -15.24 -11.02 8.57
N GLU A 134 -13.94 -11.24 8.82
CA GLU A 134 -12.98 -10.15 9.03
C GLU A 134 -12.81 -9.29 7.77
N LEU A 135 -12.77 -9.92 6.59
CA LEU A 135 -12.76 -9.21 5.31
C LEU A 135 -14.07 -8.43 5.07
N ASP A 136 -15.23 -8.98 5.43
CA ASP A 136 -16.53 -8.29 5.31
C ASP A 136 -16.52 -6.99 6.12
N VAL A 137 -15.95 -7.02 7.35
CA VAL A 137 -15.76 -5.82 8.18
C VAL A 137 -14.81 -4.82 7.55
N ILE A 138 -13.67 -5.28 7.03
CA ILE A 138 -12.67 -4.41 6.37
C ILE A 138 -13.31 -3.70 5.16
N PHE A 139 -14.01 -4.45 4.31
CA PHE A 139 -14.60 -3.89 3.10
C PHE A 139 -15.88 -3.09 3.35
N ALA A 140 -16.60 -3.34 4.44
CA ALA A 140 -17.66 -2.43 4.90
C ALA A 140 -17.10 -1.05 5.26
N HIS A 141 -15.98 -0.98 5.97
CA HIS A 141 -15.32 0.29 6.26
C HIS A 141 -14.75 0.94 4.99
N ALA A 142 -14.16 0.14 4.11
CA ALA A 142 -13.64 0.61 2.83
C ALA A 142 -14.76 1.20 1.94
N ALA A 143 -15.93 0.57 1.87
CA ALA A 143 -17.08 1.06 1.10
C ALA A 143 -17.59 2.43 1.57
N ILE A 144 -17.48 2.72 2.87
CA ILE A 144 -17.92 3.98 3.47
C ILE A 144 -16.85 5.07 3.36
N ALA A 145 -15.56 4.72 3.35
CA ALA A 145 -14.44 5.65 3.22
C ALA A 145 -14.22 6.15 1.78
N THR A 146 -15.29 6.61 1.12
CA THR A 146 -15.29 7.00 -0.31
C THR A 146 -14.41 8.20 -0.63
N HIS A 147 -14.02 9.00 0.37
CA HIS A 147 -13.12 10.15 0.23
C HIS A 147 -11.63 9.79 0.29
N LYS A 148 -11.30 8.51 0.49
CA LYS A 148 -9.92 7.98 0.54
C LYS A 148 -9.55 7.27 -0.75
N THR A 149 -8.27 7.01 -0.93
CA THR A 149 -7.78 5.98 -1.85
C THR A 149 -7.12 4.88 -1.02
N LEU A 150 -7.70 3.69 -0.98
CA LEU A 150 -7.22 2.57 -0.16
C LEU A 150 -6.47 1.58 -1.04
N GLN A 151 -5.16 1.46 -0.84
CA GLN A 151 -4.31 0.55 -1.60
C GLN A 151 -4.11 -0.75 -0.82
N PHE A 152 -4.58 -1.85 -1.38
CA PHE A 152 -4.40 -3.20 -0.86
C PHE A 152 -3.30 -3.89 -1.67
N LEU A 153 -2.42 -4.63 -1.00
CA LEU A 153 -1.37 -5.42 -1.64
C LEU A 153 -1.33 -6.82 -1.04
N THR A 154 -1.26 -7.84 -1.88
CA THR A 154 -1.18 -9.24 -1.44
C THR A 154 -0.19 -10.07 -2.26
N LYS A 155 0.26 -11.19 -1.70
CA LYS A 155 0.92 -12.27 -2.46
C LYS A 155 -0.03 -13.43 -2.78
N ARG A 156 -1.31 -13.31 -2.38
CA ARG A 156 -2.39 -14.29 -2.52
C ARG A 156 -3.57 -13.72 -3.33
N PRO A 157 -3.32 -13.28 -4.57
CA PRO A 157 -4.39 -12.67 -5.37
C PRO A 157 -5.49 -13.65 -5.78
N ASP A 158 -5.22 -14.94 -5.74
CA ASP A 158 -6.22 -16.01 -5.88
C ASP A 158 -7.28 -15.93 -4.77
N ARG A 159 -6.84 -15.75 -3.51
CA ARG A 159 -7.71 -15.59 -2.34
C ARG A 159 -8.48 -14.27 -2.40
N MET A 160 -7.82 -13.19 -2.83
CA MET A 160 -8.44 -11.89 -3.08
C MET A 160 -9.53 -11.99 -4.15
N LEU A 161 -9.24 -12.63 -5.29
CA LEU A 161 -10.20 -12.86 -6.36
C LEU A 161 -11.37 -13.70 -5.86
N LYS A 162 -11.12 -14.81 -5.15
CA LYS A 162 -12.17 -15.68 -4.61
C LYS A 162 -13.14 -14.91 -3.73
N TYR A 163 -12.63 -14.03 -2.86
CA TYR A 163 -13.46 -13.21 -1.98
C TYR A 163 -14.25 -12.15 -2.75
N LEU A 164 -13.59 -11.34 -3.58
CA LEU A 164 -14.22 -10.21 -4.27
C LEU A 164 -15.19 -10.64 -5.38
N ALA A 165 -14.98 -11.83 -5.95
CA ALA A 165 -15.84 -12.41 -6.99
C ALA A 165 -16.96 -13.29 -6.44
N ASP A 166 -17.05 -13.50 -5.12
CA ASP A 166 -18.16 -14.20 -4.50
C ASP A 166 -19.45 -13.38 -4.64
N ASN A 167 -20.49 -14.00 -5.18
CA ASN A 167 -21.80 -13.39 -5.40
C ASN A 167 -22.44 -12.87 -4.09
N ASN A 168 -22.09 -13.47 -2.94
CA ASN A 168 -22.60 -13.06 -1.64
C ASN A 168 -21.76 -11.96 -0.97
N CYS A 169 -20.56 -11.64 -1.49
CA CYS A 169 -19.64 -10.66 -0.91
C CYS A 169 -20.34 -9.32 -0.64
N LYS A 170 -21.05 -8.77 -1.63
CA LYS A 170 -21.74 -7.46 -1.49
C LYS A 170 -22.86 -7.50 -0.45
N ALA A 171 -23.59 -8.61 -0.37
CA ALA A 171 -24.67 -8.79 0.59
C ALA A 171 -24.14 -8.87 2.03
N ARG A 172 -23.05 -9.62 2.26
CA ARG A 172 -22.41 -9.68 3.58
C ARG A 172 -21.88 -8.33 4.03
N ILE A 173 -21.23 -7.59 3.13
CA ILE A 173 -20.75 -6.24 3.41
C ILE A 173 -21.90 -5.28 3.74
N ALA A 174 -23.02 -5.35 3.00
CA ALA A 174 -24.21 -4.56 3.31
C ALA A 174 -24.76 -4.91 4.72
N SER A 175 -24.83 -6.20 5.06
CA SER A 175 -25.26 -6.65 6.39
C SER A 175 -24.37 -6.10 7.51
N VAL A 176 -23.04 -6.05 7.31
CA VAL A 176 -22.12 -5.45 8.28
C VAL A 176 -22.43 -3.97 8.45
N ILE A 177 -22.59 -3.20 7.36
CA ILE A 177 -22.90 -1.77 7.42
C ILE A 177 -24.23 -1.51 8.15
N GLU A 178 -25.24 -2.36 7.96
CA GLU A 178 -26.54 -2.21 8.63
C GLU A 178 -26.49 -2.54 10.12
N SER A 179 -25.70 -3.54 10.49
CA SER A 179 -25.56 -3.98 11.89
C SER A 179 -24.65 -3.09 12.73
N ASP A 180 -23.67 -2.42 12.13
CA ASP A 180 -22.73 -1.55 12.84
C ASP A 180 -23.27 -0.10 12.94
N GLU A 181 -23.52 0.37 14.15
CA GLU A 181 -24.06 1.72 14.41
C GLU A 181 -23.14 2.85 13.91
N PHE A 182 -21.82 2.68 14.01
CA PHE A 182 -20.87 3.68 13.55
C PHE A 182 -20.90 3.82 12.02
N LEU A 183 -21.00 2.70 11.29
CA LEU A 183 -21.12 2.71 9.83
C LEU A 183 -22.50 3.20 9.40
N ARG A 184 -23.58 2.65 9.96
CA ARG A 184 -24.95 3.01 9.59
C ARG A 184 -25.25 4.50 9.78
N SER A 185 -24.65 5.14 10.78
CA SER A 185 -24.84 6.57 11.06
C SER A 185 -24.15 7.53 10.09
N ARG A 186 -23.30 7.06 9.15
CA ARG A 186 -22.64 7.93 8.18
C ARG A 186 -23.62 8.37 7.08
N LYS A 187 -23.56 9.64 6.69
CA LYS A 187 -24.44 10.23 5.66
C LYS A 187 -24.43 9.45 4.34
N ILE A 188 -23.25 8.96 3.93
CA ILE A 188 -23.07 8.21 2.67
C ILE A 188 -23.64 6.78 2.72
N SER A 189 -23.91 6.23 3.92
CA SER A 189 -24.26 4.81 4.09
C SER A 189 -25.54 4.43 3.36
N ALA A 190 -26.56 5.30 3.33
CA ALA A 190 -27.80 5.02 2.59
C ALA A 190 -27.54 4.82 1.08
N TYR A 191 -26.69 5.66 0.49
CA TYR A 191 -26.31 5.55 -0.92
C TYR A 191 -25.49 4.28 -1.20
N ILE A 192 -24.52 3.97 -0.33
CA ILE A 192 -23.69 2.76 -0.47
C ILE A 192 -24.53 1.49 -0.31
N LEU A 193 -25.40 1.44 0.70
CA LEU A 193 -26.33 0.31 0.89
C LEU A 193 -27.25 0.14 -0.30
N HIS A 194 -27.79 1.23 -0.86
CA HIS A 194 -28.62 1.18 -2.06
C HIS A 194 -27.84 0.55 -3.23
N ARG A 195 -26.58 0.94 -3.46
CA ARG A 195 -25.76 0.36 -4.52
C ARG A 195 -25.42 -1.11 -4.27
N LEU A 196 -25.04 -1.47 -3.05
CA LEU A 196 -24.70 -2.85 -2.69
C LEU A 196 -25.90 -3.80 -2.87
N LYS A 197 -27.12 -3.33 -2.58
CA LYS A 197 -28.34 -4.14 -2.64
C LYS A 197 -28.98 -4.21 -4.02
N HIS A 198 -29.02 -3.09 -4.74
CA HIS A 198 -29.76 -3.01 -6.01
C HIS A 198 -28.86 -3.06 -7.25
N TYR A 199 -27.56 -2.79 -7.11
CA TYR A 199 -26.60 -2.81 -8.21
C TYR A 199 -25.27 -3.51 -7.84
N PRO A 200 -25.31 -4.72 -7.24
CA PRO A 200 -24.11 -5.40 -6.75
C PRO A 200 -23.06 -5.62 -7.84
N ASP A 201 -23.50 -5.96 -9.06
CA ASP A 201 -22.61 -6.20 -10.22
C ASP A 201 -21.89 -4.94 -10.71
N LYS A 202 -22.41 -3.76 -10.35
CA LYS A 202 -21.81 -2.45 -10.71
C LYS A 202 -21.01 -1.85 -9.54
N PHE A 203 -20.86 -2.55 -8.42
CA PHE A 203 -20.17 -2.03 -7.25
C PHE A 203 -18.72 -2.54 -7.19
N THR A 204 -17.78 -1.73 -7.63
CA THR A 204 -16.36 -2.13 -7.78
C THR A 204 -15.42 -1.54 -6.73
N PHE A 205 -15.95 -0.91 -5.68
CA PHE A 205 -15.17 -0.11 -4.71
C PHE A 205 -14.25 0.88 -5.42
N GLU A 206 -14.81 1.95 -5.99
CA GLU A 206 -14.02 2.89 -6.81
C GLU A 206 -12.81 3.49 -6.06
N ASN A 207 -12.87 3.53 -4.73
CA ASN A 207 -11.81 4.03 -3.86
C ASN A 207 -10.74 2.97 -3.49
N CYS A 208 -10.92 1.69 -3.82
CA CYS A 208 -10.02 0.60 -3.44
C CYS A 208 -9.16 0.14 -4.64
N TRP A 209 -7.84 0.13 -4.46
CA TRP A 209 -6.87 -0.31 -5.45
C TRP A 209 -6.27 -1.64 -5.04
N PHE A 210 -6.54 -2.68 -5.81
CA PHE A 210 -6.19 -4.07 -5.49
C PHE A 210 -4.91 -4.50 -6.18
N GLY A 211 -3.88 -4.81 -5.39
CA GLY A 211 -2.55 -5.07 -5.91
C GLY A 211 -2.02 -6.48 -5.62
N ALA A 212 -1.15 -6.97 -6.50
CA ALA A 212 -0.29 -8.11 -6.22
C ALA A 212 1.19 -7.72 -6.19
N SER A 213 1.95 -8.30 -5.26
CA SER A 213 3.42 -8.26 -5.34
C SER A 213 3.90 -9.16 -6.47
N ILE A 214 4.91 -8.72 -7.22
CA ILE A 214 5.59 -9.45 -8.28
C ILE A 214 7.09 -9.29 -8.06
N GLU A 215 7.77 -10.34 -7.59
CA GLU A 215 9.22 -10.28 -7.37
C GLU A 215 10.05 -10.90 -8.51
N ASN A 216 9.42 -11.71 -9.36
CA ASN A 216 10.09 -12.51 -10.40
C ASN A 216 9.08 -13.09 -11.41
N GLN A 217 9.57 -13.79 -12.43
CA GLN A 217 8.72 -14.37 -13.48
C GLN A 217 7.73 -15.41 -12.94
N LYS A 218 8.15 -16.21 -11.95
CA LYS A 218 7.27 -17.17 -11.27
C LYS A 218 6.10 -16.48 -10.55
N ALA A 219 6.31 -15.29 -9.99
CA ALA A 219 5.24 -14.52 -9.40
C ALA A 219 4.23 -14.07 -10.46
N VAL A 220 4.68 -13.60 -11.63
CA VAL A 220 3.79 -13.26 -12.76
C VAL A 220 2.90 -14.44 -13.13
N THR A 221 3.51 -15.59 -13.45
CA THR A 221 2.78 -16.81 -13.86
C THR A 221 1.69 -17.22 -12.88
N ASN A 222 1.93 -17.04 -11.58
CA ASN A 222 1.00 -17.46 -10.54
C ASN A 222 -0.03 -16.41 -10.15
N ARG A 223 0.18 -15.13 -10.49
CA ARG A 223 -0.56 -14.01 -9.87
C ARG A 223 -1.26 -13.11 -10.88
N ALA A 224 -0.69 -12.92 -12.07
CA ALA A 224 -1.15 -11.94 -13.03
C ALA A 224 -2.58 -12.23 -13.53
N SER A 225 -2.87 -13.48 -13.90
CA SER A 225 -4.22 -13.90 -14.32
C SER A 225 -5.32 -13.62 -13.28
N HIS A 226 -5.00 -13.67 -11.99
CA HIS A 226 -5.97 -13.38 -10.93
C HIS A 226 -6.30 -11.88 -10.85
N LEU A 227 -5.30 -11.01 -10.99
CA LEU A 227 -5.50 -9.56 -11.05
C LEU A 227 -6.23 -9.18 -12.33
N TYR A 228 -5.86 -9.75 -13.47
CA TYR A 228 -6.54 -9.46 -14.74
C TYR A 228 -8.03 -9.83 -14.70
N LYS A 229 -8.40 -10.93 -14.03
CA LYS A 229 -9.81 -11.29 -13.79
C LYS A 229 -10.55 -10.26 -12.93
N LEU A 230 -9.87 -9.60 -11.98
CA LEU A 230 -10.44 -8.50 -11.21
C LEU A 230 -10.54 -7.23 -12.06
N HIS A 231 -9.52 -6.91 -12.84
CA HIS A 231 -9.52 -5.78 -13.76
C HIS A 231 -10.72 -5.85 -14.73
N ASN A 232 -10.96 -7.02 -15.33
CA ASN A 232 -12.10 -7.25 -16.23
C ASN A 232 -13.48 -7.15 -15.54
N ARG A 233 -13.52 -7.17 -14.20
CA ARG A 233 -14.74 -6.93 -13.39
C ARG A 233 -14.89 -5.45 -13.00
N GLY A 234 -14.01 -4.58 -13.49
CA GLY A 234 -14.04 -3.13 -13.24
C GLY A 234 -13.41 -2.69 -11.91
N PHE A 235 -12.68 -3.58 -11.23
CA PHE A 235 -11.87 -3.19 -10.08
C PHE A 235 -10.59 -2.47 -10.54
N ILE A 236 -10.13 -1.50 -9.76
CA ILE A 236 -8.82 -0.89 -9.98
C ILE A 236 -7.74 -1.85 -9.51
N THR A 237 -6.80 -2.17 -10.39
CA THR A 237 -5.76 -3.19 -10.18
C THR A 237 -4.37 -2.64 -10.39
N TRP A 238 -3.38 -3.18 -9.67
CA TRP A 238 -2.00 -2.74 -9.85
C TRP A 238 -0.98 -3.83 -9.52
N TYR A 239 0.23 -3.69 -10.06
CA TYR A 239 1.37 -4.53 -9.66
C TYR A 239 2.34 -3.74 -8.80
N SER A 240 2.73 -4.33 -7.67
CA SER A 240 3.94 -3.94 -6.95
C SER A 240 5.04 -4.88 -7.40
N VAL A 241 5.82 -4.46 -8.39
CA VAL A 241 6.99 -5.18 -8.89
C VAL A 241 8.16 -4.95 -7.92
N GLU A 242 7.93 -5.35 -6.66
CA GLU A 242 8.80 -5.07 -5.51
C GLU A 242 8.77 -6.19 -4.45
N PRO A 243 9.95 -6.57 -3.91
CA PRO A 243 11.26 -6.27 -4.52
C PRO A 243 11.38 -6.99 -5.86
N LEU A 244 11.79 -6.30 -6.93
CA LEU A 244 12.20 -6.97 -8.16
C LEU A 244 13.51 -7.71 -7.91
N LEU A 245 13.58 -8.99 -8.28
CA LEU A 245 14.73 -9.86 -7.99
C LEU A 245 15.46 -10.35 -9.24
N GLU A 246 14.82 -10.30 -10.39
CA GLU A 246 15.35 -10.78 -11.67
C GLU A 246 14.65 -10.07 -12.83
N GLU A 247 15.17 -10.22 -14.04
CA GLU A 247 14.46 -9.79 -15.25
C GLU A 247 13.09 -10.49 -15.33
N THR A 248 12.04 -9.70 -15.60
CA THR A 248 10.65 -10.17 -15.54
C THR A 248 9.84 -9.50 -16.63
N ILE A 249 9.01 -10.28 -17.32
CA ILE A 249 8.02 -9.81 -18.30
C ILE A 249 6.63 -9.94 -17.66
N LEU A 250 5.87 -8.84 -17.62
CA LEU A 250 4.57 -8.76 -16.95
C LEU A 250 3.39 -9.21 -17.84
N TYR A 251 3.60 -9.28 -19.16
CA TYR A 251 2.58 -9.56 -20.17
C TYR A 251 1.42 -8.56 -20.16
N LEU A 252 1.71 -7.26 -20.00
CA LEU A 252 0.68 -6.20 -19.88
C LEU A 252 -0.22 -6.05 -21.11
N ASN A 253 0.18 -6.59 -22.26
CA ASN A 253 -0.63 -6.65 -23.48
C ASN A 253 -1.78 -7.67 -23.40
N HIS A 254 -1.71 -8.63 -22.47
CA HIS A 254 -2.72 -9.67 -22.26
C HIS A 254 -3.32 -9.65 -20.84
N GLU A 255 -2.51 -9.40 -19.83
CA GLU A 255 -2.89 -9.39 -18.41
C GLU A 255 -2.73 -7.98 -17.83
N ARG A 256 -3.47 -7.04 -18.44
CA ARG A 256 -3.41 -5.61 -18.12
C ARG A 256 -3.78 -5.34 -16.65
N VAL A 257 -3.08 -4.37 -16.06
CA VAL A 257 -3.43 -3.70 -14.80
C VAL A 257 -3.45 -2.18 -15.02
N ASP A 258 -4.00 -1.45 -14.05
CA ASP A 258 -4.18 0.00 -14.14
C ASP A 258 -2.94 0.80 -13.74
N TRP A 259 -2.01 0.19 -12.99
CA TRP A 259 -0.79 0.84 -12.52
C TRP A 259 0.31 -0.17 -12.19
N VAL A 260 1.57 0.23 -12.38
CA VAL A 260 2.73 -0.56 -11.99
C VAL A 260 3.65 0.29 -11.12
N VAL A 261 4.08 -0.27 -9.99
CA VAL A 261 5.17 0.26 -9.17
C VAL A 261 6.36 -0.67 -9.33
N VAL A 262 7.54 -0.16 -9.62
CA VAL A 262 8.77 -0.96 -9.77
C VAL A 262 9.87 -0.45 -8.85
N GLY A 263 10.56 -1.39 -8.20
CA GLY A 263 11.67 -1.07 -7.32
C GLY A 263 12.48 -2.29 -6.91
N ALA A 264 13.79 -2.11 -6.85
CA ALA A 264 14.70 -3.17 -6.41
C ALA A 264 14.67 -3.37 -4.88
N GLU A 265 15.23 -4.50 -4.43
CA GLU A 265 15.34 -4.83 -3.02
C GLU A 265 16.24 -3.85 -2.26
N SER A 266 15.87 -3.53 -1.02
CA SER A 266 16.61 -2.63 -0.14
C SER A 266 16.77 -3.25 1.24
N GLY A 267 17.86 -2.90 1.93
CA GLY A 267 18.16 -3.38 3.28
C GLY A 267 19.38 -4.30 3.35
N SER A 268 19.61 -4.88 4.52
CA SER A 268 20.69 -5.86 4.71
C SER A 268 20.41 -7.12 3.89
N GLY A 269 21.41 -7.64 3.18
CA GLY A 269 21.24 -8.82 2.32
C GLY A 269 20.41 -8.58 1.04
N ALA A 270 20.14 -7.32 0.68
CA ALA A 270 19.43 -6.98 -0.55
C ALA A 270 20.10 -7.59 -1.78
N ARG A 271 19.29 -8.31 -2.57
CA ARG A 271 19.70 -8.92 -3.83
C ARG A 271 19.71 -7.88 -4.94
N ASP A 272 20.65 -8.03 -5.86
CA ASP A 272 20.75 -7.19 -7.05
C ASP A 272 19.89 -7.76 -8.17
N CYS A 273 18.98 -6.95 -8.72
CA CYS A 273 18.19 -7.32 -9.89
C CYS A 273 18.76 -6.76 -11.20
N GLY A 274 19.77 -5.87 -11.13
CA GLY A 274 20.26 -5.10 -12.26
C GLY A 274 19.31 -3.98 -12.71
N LEU A 275 19.88 -2.90 -13.25
CA LEU A 275 19.10 -1.76 -13.78
C LEU A 275 18.31 -2.13 -15.04
N ASP A 276 18.81 -3.08 -15.83
CA ASP A 276 18.15 -3.53 -17.06
C ASP A 276 16.78 -4.17 -16.75
N ALA A 277 16.65 -4.88 -15.62
CA ALA A 277 15.37 -5.43 -15.20
C ALA A 277 14.35 -4.31 -14.89
N ILE A 278 14.78 -3.23 -14.24
CA ILE A 278 13.91 -2.06 -13.98
C ILE A 278 13.55 -1.36 -15.30
N ALA A 279 14.53 -1.17 -16.18
CA ALA A 279 14.34 -0.55 -17.48
C ALA A 279 13.36 -1.35 -18.36
N GLY A 280 13.44 -2.69 -18.31
CA GLY A 280 12.53 -3.60 -18.99
C GLY A 280 11.08 -3.39 -18.57
N ILE A 281 10.81 -3.35 -17.25
CA ILE A 281 9.47 -3.09 -16.71
C ILE A 281 8.95 -1.72 -17.15
N ILE A 282 9.78 -0.68 -17.06
CA ILE A 282 9.42 0.69 -17.50
C ILE A 282 9.07 0.70 -18.99
N SER A 283 9.89 0.04 -19.82
CA SER A 283 9.68 -0.05 -21.27
C SER A 283 8.37 -0.76 -21.60
N GLU A 284 8.10 -1.90 -20.95
CA GLU A 284 6.85 -2.65 -21.13
C GLU A 284 5.64 -1.80 -20.75
N CYS A 285 5.69 -1.08 -19.63
CA CYS A 285 4.62 -0.17 -19.20
C CYS A 285 4.35 0.93 -20.24
N ARG A 286 5.41 1.55 -20.78
CA ARG A 286 5.30 2.60 -21.81
C ARG A 286 4.67 2.09 -23.10
N VAL A 287 5.11 0.94 -23.60
CA VAL A 287 4.55 0.30 -24.80
C VAL A 287 3.06 0.00 -24.63
N ASN A 288 2.67 -0.45 -23.43
CA ASN A 288 1.28 -0.81 -23.13
C ASN A 288 0.44 0.36 -22.58
N GLN A 289 0.99 1.57 -22.50
CA GLN A 289 0.33 2.76 -21.95
C GLN A 289 -0.25 2.51 -20.55
N VAL A 290 0.52 1.84 -19.70
CA VAL A 290 0.22 1.65 -18.27
C VAL A 290 1.09 2.62 -17.49
N PRO A 291 0.52 3.48 -16.63
CA PRO A 291 1.32 4.40 -15.83
C PRO A 291 2.27 3.61 -14.93
N VAL A 292 3.52 4.07 -14.84
CA VAL A 292 4.56 3.42 -14.04
C VAL A 292 5.17 4.37 -13.01
N PHE A 293 5.37 3.86 -11.80
CA PHE A 293 6.07 4.55 -10.73
C PHE A 293 7.36 3.80 -10.40
N CYS A 294 8.50 4.39 -10.73
CA CYS A 294 9.79 3.91 -10.30
C CYS A 294 10.09 4.42 -8.89
N LYS A 295 10.07 3.49 -7.92
CA LYS A 295 10.18 3.84 -6.50
C LYS A 295 11.62 3.97 -6.05
N GLN A 296 12.46 2.99 -6.35
CA GLN A 296 13.84 2.95 -5.87
C GLN A 296 14.72 2.01 -6.68
N MET A 297 16.02 2.32 -6.73
CA MET A 297 17.07 1.53 -7.39
C MET A 297 17.64 0.40 -6.50
N GLY A 298 17.33 0.41 -5.21
CA GLY A 298 17.73 -0.63 -4.26
C GLY A 298 19.13 -0.46 -3.67
N THR A 299 19.43 -1.28 -2.67
CA THR A 299 20.69 -1.18 -1.90
C THR A 299 21.91 -1.68 -2.69
N ALA A 300 21.75 -2.66 -3.57
CA ALA A 300 22.84 -3.15 -4.41
C ALA A 300 23.35 -2.04 -5.34
N TRP A 301 22.44 -1.37 -6.05
CA TRP A 301 22.75 -0.20 -6.87
C TRP A 301 23.43 0.89 -6.06
N ALA A 302 22.89 1.26 -4.89
CA ALA A 302 23.45 2.35 -4.06
C ALA A 302 24.92 2.09 -3.65
N LYS A 303 25.29 0.82 -3.44
CA LYS A 303 26.69 0.44 -3.17
C LYS A 303 27.56 0.60 -4.41
N GLN A 304 27.08 0.14 -5.57
CA GLN A 304 27.80 0.19 -6.84
C GLN A 304 28.01 1.64 -7.31
N SER A 305 26.99 2.49 -7.18
CA SER A 305 27.02 3.91 -7.53
C SER A 305 27.70 4.79 -6.47
N LYS A 306 28.21 4.19 -5.38
CA LYS A 306 28.88 4.87 -4.25
C LYS A 306 28.01 5.91 -3.53
N THR A 307 26.67 5.80 -3.62
CA THR A 307 25.71 6.68 -2.95
C THR A 307 25.20 6.13 -1.62
N TYR A 308 25.50 4.87 -1.28
CA TYR A 308 24.95 4.15 -0.11
C TYR A 308 25.02 4.91 1.22
N ARG A 309 26.05 5.75 1.43
CA ARG A 309 26.18 6.54 2.67
C ARG A 309 25.10 7.61 2.83
N VAL A 310 24.56 8.13 1.73
CA VAL A 310 23.55 9.20 1.71
C VAL A 310 22.19 8.71 1.23
N ASP A 311 22.14 7.71 0.35
CA ASP A 311 20.92 7.12 -0.20
C ASP A 311 21.00 5.58 -0.18
N PRO A 312 20.91 4.94 1.00
CA PRO A 312 21.13 3.49 1.13
C PRO A 312 20.10 2.62 0.42
N LYS A 313 18.94 3.19 0.05
CA LYS A 313 17.87 2.51 -0.67
C LYS A 313 17.83 2.84 -2.16
N GLY A 314 18.56 3.86 -2.59
CA GLY A 314 18.45 4.39 -3.95
C GLY A 314 17.08 5.01 -4.20
N GLU A 315 16.52 5.77 -3.26
CA GLU A 315 15.17 6.37 -3.32
C GLU A 315 15.15 7.84 -3.79
N THR A 316 16.33 8.43 -4.06
CA THR A 316 16.52 9.84 -4.44
C THR A 316 16.67 10.01 -5.97
N PRO A 317 15.63 10.47 -6.71
CA PRO A 317 15.65 10.52 -8.18
C PRO A 317 16.73 11.39 -8.80
N GLU A 318 17.21 12.40 -8.08
CA GLU A 318 18.26 13.31 -8.53
C GLU A 318 19.61 12.59 -8.67
N LEU A 319 19.77 11.43 -8.04
CA LEU A 319 20.96 10.58 -8.12
C LEU A 319 20.86 9.51 -9.23
N TRP A 320 19.72 9.38 -9.89
CA TRP A 320 19.49 8.36 -10.90
C TRP A 320 19.77 8.91 -12.30
N ASP A 321 19.94 8.00 -13.27
CA ASP A 321 19.77 8.40 -14.66
C ASP A 321 18.31 8.86 -14.89
N LYS A 322 18.14 9.92 -15.70
CA LYS A 322 16.83 10.56 -15.92
C LYS A 322 15.79 9.60 -16.48
N SER A 323 16.20 8.53 -17.18
CA SER A 323 15.30 7.51 -17.71
C SER A 323 14.53 6.74 -16.64
N PHE A 324 15.06 6.67 -15.40
CA PHE A 324 14.40 6.03 -14.26
C PHE A 324 13.57 7.00 -13.41
N ASN A 325 13.67 8.32 -13.65
CA ASN A 325 12.88 9.32 -12.93
C ASN A 325 11.46 9.43 -13.50
N ILE A 326 10.69 8.36 -13.36
CA ILE A 326 9.30 8.25 -13.79
C ILE A 326 8.45 7.94 -12.57
N ARG A 327 7.48 8.81 -12.27
CA ARG A 327 6.61 8.73 -11.09
C ARG A 327 5.17 9.04 -11.48
N GLU A 328 4.63 8.23 -12.37
CA GLU A 328 3.28 8.39 -12.89
C GLU A 328 2.28 7.71 -11.96
N PHE A 329 1.12 8.34 -11.79
CA PHE A 329 -0.03 7.77 -11.09
C PHE A 329 -1.20 7.61 -12.07
N PRO A 330 -2.03 6.58 -11.89
CA PRO A 330 -3.22 6.43 -12.70
C PRO A 330 -4.19 7.57 -12.43
N LYS A 331 -4.82 8.06 -13.50
CA LYS A 331 -5.84 9.10 -13.45
C LYS A 331 -7.21 8.44 -13.54
N PHE A 332 -7.87 8.28 -12.40
CA PHE A 332 -9.26 7.87 -12.37
C PHE A 332 -10.16 9.11 -12.34
N PRO A 333 -11.38 9.05 -12.91
CA PRO A 333 -12.39 10.07 -12.68
C PRO A 333 -12.47 10.35 -11.18
N ALA A 334 -12.63 11.62 -10.80
CA ALA A 334 -12.81 11.94 -9.39
C ALA A 334 -13.94 11.05 -8.83
N LEU A 335 -13.61 10.27 -7.79
CA LEU A 335 -14.60 9.50 -7.03
C LEU A 335 -15.81 10.38 -6.81
N MET A 336 -17.04 9.89 -7.03
CA MET A 336 -18.23 10.71 -6.78
C MET A 336 -18.21 11.17 -5.32
N ARG A 337 -17.70 12.39 -5.09
CA ARG A 337 -17.58 13.01 -3.78
C ARG A 337 -18.96 13.55 -3.46
N ASN A 338 -19.43 13.30 -2.23
CA ASN A 338 -20.75 13.69 -1.74
C ASN A 338 -21.21 15.06 -2.31
N PRO A 339 -22.41 15.15 -2.91
CA PRO A 339 -23.07 16.44 -3.08
C PRO A 339 -23.40 17.09 -1.73
#